data_AF-A0A7S3DXS8-F1
#
_entry.id   AF-A0A7S3DXS8-F1
#
_cell.length_a   1.000
_cell.length_b   1.000
_cell.length_c   1.000
_cell.angle_alpha   90.00
_cell.angle_beta   90.00
_cell.angle_gamma   90.00
#
_symmetry.space_group_name_H-M   'P 1'
#
loop_
_entity.id
_entity.type
_entity.pdbx_description
1 polymer ?
#
loop_
_entity_poly.entity_id
_entity_poly.type
_entity_poly.pdbx_seq_one_letter_code
_entity_poly.pdbx_strand_id
1 'polypeptide(L)'
;IASTAATDTLCLLVLTDDVKNFLPIARSYDGNVWERYLQMGKITLGAELSCSSIDQDCSITLPTPYKPSLQYKLVSFNHAIAENDEVARFLEQAAFGPTKEEIATIVALPGTTPISKMVTWMQQQQDASLTPVGSHREFFRRYGNAQFERSSKYGQVTHPCQAHTIFRKFAFSFKQKDKMLELATVHSGTKVVLAIDGVVYTVVDAPVVVATESQGFGGNLSAADTEELPDGSYQICYAPLPGIGSALKLSHPVYGCSHVAFGNVLGNPPIQFVTGFEPSRLVDLDAAPNPLVPVDEAYFSALGLSTQMIQSPTEINEDDACDSVQLGSGYVPAVFGSYQNETWIHDPRWQFLENTLGK
;
A
#
# COMPACT_ATOMS: atom_id res chain seq x y z
N ILE A 1 2.03 -45.68 15.65
CA ILE A 1 2.14 -45.05 14.31
C ILE A 1 1.92 -43.57 14.56
N ALA A 2 3.00 -42.88 14.95
CA ALA A 2 3.74 -41.96 14.07
C ALA A 2 2.84 -40.81 13.61
N SER A 3 3.05 -39.63 14.20
CA SER A 3 2.40 -38.38 13.84
C SER A 3 2.71 -38.06 12.38
N THR A 4 1.73 -38.27 11.51
CA THR A 4 1.67 -37.68 10.19
C THR A 4 1.02 -36.31 10.31
N ALA A 5 1.57 -35.31 9.63
CA ALA A 5 1.03 -33.95 9.52
C ALA A 5 -0.51 -33.97 9.48
N ALA A 6 -1.15 -33.08 10.25
CA ALA A 6 -2.59 -32.88 10.14
C ALA A 6 -2.86 -32.41 8.71
N THR A 7 -3.32 -33.31 7.85
CA THR A 7 -3.78 -32.95 6.51
C THR A 7 -5.18 -32.41 6.68
N ASP A 8 -5.31 -31.09 6.72
CA ASP A 8 -6.61 -30.43 6.75
C ASP A 8 -7.32 -30.79 5.42
N THR A 9 -8.46 -31.46 5.53
CA THR A 9 -9.23 -31.98 4.40
C THR A 9 -10.54 -31.21 4.29
N LEU A 10 -10.67 -30.40 3.25
CA LEU A 10 -11.93 -29.77 2.89
C LEU A 10 -12.67 -30.67 1.91
N CYS A 11 -13.83 -31.18 2.31
CA CYS A 11 -14.77 -31.88 1.44
C CYS A 11 -15.88 -30.92 1.02
N LEU A 12 -16.15 -30.80 -0.27
CA LEU A 12 -17.24 -30.01 -0.83
C LEU A 12 -18.20 -30.90 -1.62
N LEU A 13 -19.49 -30.72 -1.36
CA LEU A 13 -20.55 -31.17 -2.24
C LEU A 13 -20.89 -30.01 -3.17
N VAL A 14 -20.75 -30.20 -4.48
CA VAL A 14 -20.90 -29.15 -5.48
C VAL A 14 -21.86 -29.59 -6.59
N LEU A 15 -22.56 -28.62 -7.19
CA LEU A 15 -23.21 -28.75 -8.49
C LEU A 15 -22.32 -28.12 -9.55
N THR A 16 -21.96 -28.85 -10.59
CA THR A 16 -21.00 -28.39 -11.59
C THR A 16 -21.35 -28.86 -13.00
N ASP A 17 -20.88 -28.12 -14.00
CA ASP A 17 -20.98 -28.41 -15.45
C ASP A 17 -19.66 -28.93 -16.05
N ASP A 18 -18.69 -29.30 -15.21
CA ASP A 18 -17.33 -29.76 -15.57
C ASP A 18 -16.37 -28.69 -16.14
N VAL A 19 -16.83 -27.46 -16.41
CA VAL A 19 -16.02 -26.40 -17.05
C VAL A 19 -15.62 -25.31 -16.03
N LYS A 20 -15.29 -25.71 -14.81
CA LYS A 20 -14.87 -24.85 -13.66
C LYS A 20 -15.98 -24.03 -12.99
N ASN A 21 -17.25 -24.19 -13.36
CA ASN A 21 -18.34 -23.59 -12.58
C ASN A 21 -18.69 -24.51 -11.41
N PHE A 22 -18.31 -24.11 -10.20
CA PHE A 22 -18.66 -24.81 -8.97
C PHE A 22 -19.72 -24.01 -8.21
N LEU A 23 -20.89 -24.60 -8.01
CA LEU A 23 -21.87 -24.10 -7.06
C LEU A 23 -21.79 -24.94 -5.78
N PRO A 24 -21.26 -24.41 -4.67
CA PRO A 24 -21.10 -25.17 -3.44
C PRO A 24 -22.45 -25.35 -2.73
N ILE A 25 -22.74 -26.58 -2.31
CA ILE A 25 -24.00 -26.99 -1.66
C ILE A 25 -23.77 -27.22 -0.17
N ALA A 26 -22.74 -28.00 0.14
CA ALA A 26 -22.35 -28.32 1.50
C ALA A 26 -20.84 -28.48 1.59
N ARG A 27 -20.30 -28.36 2.79
CA ARG A 27 -18.88 -28.48 3.09
C ARG A 27 -18.66 -29.25 4.39
N SER A 28 -17.53 -29.93 4.51
CA SER A 28 -17.04 -30.53 5.75
C SER A 28 -15.54 -30.26 5.84
N TYR A 29 -15.07 -29.95 7.04
CA TYR A 29 -13.66 -29.68 7.34
C TYR A 29 -13.15 -30.79 8.26
N ASP A 30 -12.08 -31.47 7.88
CA ASP A 30 -11.30 -32.36 8.75
C ASP A 30 -12.13 -33.50 9.36
N GLY A 31 -13.09 -34.01 8.60
CA GLY A 31 -14.00 -35.07 9.05
C GLY A 31 -15.10 -34.60 10.01
N ASN A 32 -15.24 -33.29 10.24
CA ASN A 32 -16.34 -32.75 11.04
C ASN A 32 -17.69 -32.84 10.31
N VAL A 33 -18.75 -32.62 11.07
CA VAL A 33 -20.14 -32.63 10.59
C VAL A 33 -20.29 -31.69 9.39
N TRP A 34 -21.00 -32.16 8.37
CA TRP A 34 -21.26 -31.37 7.17
C TRP A 34 -22.07 -30.10 7.50
N GLU A 35 -21.76 -29.00 6.84
CA GLU A 35 -22.43 -27.71 6.92
C GLU A 35 -23.04 -27.35 5.57
N ARG A 36 -24.23 -26.77 5.56
CA ARG A 36 -24.90 -26.30 4.34
C ARG A 36 -24.52 -24.85 4.02
N TYR A 37 -24.38 -24.51 2.74
CA TYR A 37 -24.32 -23.11 2.31
C TYR A 37 -25.71 -22.45 2.41
N LEU A 38 -25.83 -21.39 3.22
CA LEU A 38 -27.12 -20.81 3.63
C LEU A 38 -27.83 -19.94 2.57
N GLN A 39 -27.17 -19.56 1.47
CA GLN A 39 -27.79 -18.80 0.40
C GLN A 39 -27.36 -19.30 -0.97
N MET A 40 -28.29 -19.90 -1.71
CA MET A 40 -28.07 -20.34 -3.10
C MET A 40 -29.16 -19.81 -4.03
N GLY A 41 -29.28 -18.49 -4.20
CA GLY A 41 -30.09 -17.88 -5.26
C GLY A 41 -31.40 -18.61 -5.60
N LYS A 42 -31.61 -18.94 -6.88
CA LYS A 42 -32.83 -19.62 -7.41
C LYS A 42 -32.94 -21.12 -7.10
N ILE A 43 -32.03 -21.70 -6.30
CA ILE A 43 -32.08 -23.12 -5.94
C ILE A 43 -32.60 -23.24 -4.51
N THR A 44 -33.89 -23.51 -4.38
CA THR A 44 -34.47 -23.95 -3.12
C THR A 44 -34.08 -25.40 -2.89
N LEU A 45 -33.04 -25.65 -2.09
CA LEU A 45 -32.75 -27.01 -1.60
C LEU A 45 -33.91 -27.44 -0.70
N GLY A 46 -34.63 -28.48 -1.10
CA GLY A 46 -35.84 -28.94 -0.42
C GLY A 46 -35.62 -29.75 0.87
N ALA A 47 -34.39 -30.12 1.21
CA ALA A 47 -34.09 -30.91 2.41
C ALA A 47 -32.93 -30.31 3.22
N GLU A 48 -33.09 -30.32 4.54
CA GLU A 48 -32.01 -30.07 5.49
C GLU A 48 -31.01 -31.23 5.45
N LEU A 49 -29.74 -30.90 5.67
CA LEU A 49 -28.70 -31.90 5.87
C LEU A 49 -28.95 -32.55 7.24
N SER A 50 -29.23 -33.85 7.26
CA SER A 50 -29.50 -34.62 8.49
C SER A 50 -28.31 -35.50 8.81
N CYS A 51 -27.62 -35.19 9.92
CA CYS A 51 -26.44 -35.92 10.37
C CYS A 51 -26.76 -36.70 11.65
N SER A 52 -26.48 -38.00 11.65
CA SER A 52 -26.56 -38.86 12.84
C SER A 52 -25.32 -38.63 13.70
N SER A 53 -25.51 -38.22 14.96
CA SER A 53 -24.41 -38.13 15.93
C SER A 53 -23.89 -39.50 16.37
N ILE A 54 -24.61 -40.58 16.08
CA ILE A 54 -24.28 -41.95 16.49
C ILE A 54 -23.46 -42.66 15.41
N ASP A 55 -23.86 -42.53 14.15
CA ASP A 55 -23.25 -43.27 13.03
C ASP A 55 -22.20 -42.44 12.26
N GLN A 56 -22.05 -41.15 12.60
CA GLN A 56 -21.24 -40.17 11.85
C GLN A 56 -21.64 -40.00 10.38
N ASP A 57 -22.79 -40.55 9.98
CA ASP A 57 -23.32 -40.45 8.63
C ASP A 57 -24.21 -39.21 8.48
N CYS A 58 -24.04 -38.50 7.36
CA CYS A 58 -24.86 -37.38 6.95
C CYS A 58 -25.63 -37.71 5.67
N SER A 59 -26.91 -37.38 5.64
CA SER A 59 -27.79 -37.56 4.49
C SER A 59 -28.37 -36.22 4.02
N ILE A 60 -28.46 -36.05 2.70
CA ILE A 60 -29.09 -34.90 2.07
C ILE A 60 -29.83 -35.36 0.82
N THR A 61 -31.07 -34.87 0.65
CA THR A 61 -31.84 -35.10 -0.57
C THR A 61 -31.52 -33.99 -1.57
N LEU A 62 -30.86 -34.35 -2.66
CA LEU A 62 -30.48 -33.41 -3.71
C LEU A 62 -31.62 -33.28 -4.74
N PRO A 63 -32.03 -32.05 -5.11
CA PRO A 63 -33.05 -31.86 -6.13
C PRO A 63 -32.51 -32.27 -7.51
N THR A 64 -33.38 -32.60 -8.46
CA THR A 64 -32.95 -32.82 -9.84
C THR A 64 -32.24 -31.56 -10.37
N PRO A 65 -31.05 -31.68 -10.99
CA PRO A 65 -30.37 -30.53 -11.58
C PRO A 65 -31.28 -29.81 -12.59
N TYR A 66 -31.33 -28.47 -12.51
CA TYR A 66 -32.20 -27.65 -13.37
C TYR A 66 -31.73 -27.58 -14.84
N LYS A 67 -30.53 -28.10 -15.13
CA LYS A 67 -29.99 -28.28 -16.48
C LYS A 67 -29.41 -29.68 -16.60
N PRO A 68 -29.61 -30.38 -17.74
CA PRO A 68 -29.07 -31.74 -17.96
C PRO A 68 -27.54 -31.82 -17.91
N SER A 69 -26.84 -30.72 -18.17
CA SER A 69 -25.38 -30.65 -18.14
C SER A 69 -24.79 -30.54 -16.73
N LEU A 70 -25.63 -30.35 -15.70
CA LEU A 70 -25.19 -30.18 -14.33
C LEU A 70 -25.24 -31.50 -13.57
N GLN A 71 -24.21 -31.77 -12.79
CA GLN A 71 -24.09 -32.96 -11.96
C GLN A 71 -23.58 -32.62 -10.56
N TYR A 72 -24.02 -33.41 -9.60
CA TYR A 72 -23.52 -33.34 -8.24
C TYR A 72 -22.20 -34.09 -8.12
N LYS A 73 -21.18 -33.46 -7.56
CA LYS A 73 -19.89 -34.08 -7.29
C LYS A 73 -19.47 -33.85 -5.85
N LEU A 74 -18.80 -34.85 -5.29
CA LEU A 74 -18.05 -34.73 -4.07
C LEU A 74 -16.59 -34.47 -4.43
N VAL A 75 -16.02 -33.40 -3.92
CA VAL A 75 -14.63 -33.01 -4.19
C VAL A 75 -13.93 -32.86 -2.85
N SER A 76 -12.78 -33.50 -2.69
CA SER A 76 -11.90 -33.29 -1.55
C SER A 76 -10.68 -32.48 -1.95
N PHE A 77 -10.29 -31.56 -1.08
CA PHE A 77 -9.08 -30.77 -1.18
C PHE A 77 -8.25 -31.07 0.05
N ASN A 78 -7.03 -31.55 -0.17
CA ASN A 78 -6.05 -31.66 0.90
C ASN A 78 -5.29 -30.35 0.93
N HIS A 79 -5.32 -29.67 2.07
CA HIS A 79 -4.52 -28.49 2.31
C HIS A 79 -3.40 -28.86 3.28
N ALA A 80 -2.17 -28.60 2.86
CA ALA A 80 -1.03 -28.57 3.76
C ALA A 80 -0.65 -27.11 3.93
N ILE A 81 -0.66 -26.64 5.17
CA ILE A 81 -0.20 -25.31 5.52
C ILE A 81 1.32 -25.40 5.67
N ALA A 82 2.06 -24.48 5.05
CA ALA A 82 3.49 -24.42 5.28
C ALA A 82 3.76 -24.03 6.73
N GLU A 83 4.85 -24.50 7.33
CA GLU A 83 5.19 -24.19 8.72
C GLU A 83 5.20 -22.67 9.00
N ASN A 84 5.70 -21.86 8.06
CA ASN A 84 5.67 -20.40 8.15
C ASN A 84 4.25 -19.83 8.28
N ASP A 85 3.29 -20.41 7.57
CA ASP A 85 1.90 -19.96 7.55
C ASP A 85 1.16 -20.37 8.84
N GLU A 86 1.49 -21.54 9.41
CA GLU A 86 0.98 -21.94 10.74
C GLU A 86 1.48 -20.98 11.83
N VAL A 87 2.77 -20.66 11.80
CA VAL A 87 3.38 -19.70 12.73
C VAL A 87 2.78 -18.30 12.55
N ALA A 88 2.54 -17.86 11.31
CA ALA A 88 1.88 -16.59 11.05
C ALA A 88 0.48 -16.54 11.64
N ARG A 89 -0.34 -17.59 11.43
CA ARG A 89 -1.69 -17.69 12.02
C ARG A 89 -1.68 -17.69 13.55
N PHE A 90 -0.68 -18.34 14.15
CA PHE A 90 -0.49 -18.32 15.59
C PHE A 90 -0.22 -16.89 16.10
N LEU A 91 0.69 -16.15 15.44
CA LEU A 91 1.03 -14.77 15.82
C LEU A 91 -0.13 -13.77 15.60
N GLU A 92 -1.00 -14.01 14.62
CA GLU A 92 -2.25 -13.23 14.48
C GLU A 92 -3.16 -13.37 15.71
N GLN A 93 -3.13 -14.52 16.39
CA GLN A 93 -3.99 -14.79 17.55
C GLN A 93 -3.31 -14.49 18.89
N ALA A 94 -1.99 -14.70 18.96
CA ALA A 94 -1.22 -14.64 20.20
C ALA A 94 -0.39 -13.34 20.36
N ALA A 95 -0.20 -12.59 19.27
CA ALA A 95 0.55 -11.34 19.24
C ALA A 95 -0.24 -10.26 18.50
N PHE A 96 0.43 -9.21 18.03
CA PHE A 96 -0.19 -8.06 17.36
C PHE A 96 -0.06 -8.13 15.84
N GLY A 97 -0.13 -9.36 15.34
CA GLY A 97 0.15 -9.68 13.96
C GLY A 97 1.57 -10.20 13.75
N PRO A 98 1.78 -11.02 12.72
CA PRO A 98 3.06 -11.62 12.42
C PRO A 98 4.00 -10.64 11.72
N THR A 99 5.27 -10.60 12.16
CA THR A 99 6.36 -10.04 11.36
C THR A 99 7.14 -11.17 10.69
N LYS A 100 7.78 -10.90 9.54
CA LYS A 100 8.61 -11.90 8.84
C LYS A 100 9.77 -12.39 9.71
N GLU A 101 10.35 -11.49 10.49
CA GLU A 101 11.46 -11.79 11.41
C GLU A 101 11.01 -12.70 12.56
N GLU A 102 9.84 -12.42 13.13
CA GLU A 102 9.29 -13.22 14.22
C GLU A 102 8.86 -14.62 13.75
N ILE A 103 8.27 -14.72 12.55
CA ILE A 103 8.01 -16.02 11.92
C ILE A 103 9.31 -16.81 11.76
N ALA A 104 10.35 -16.21 11.16
CA ALA A 104 11.64 -16.88 10.96
C ALA A 104 12.27 -17.32 12.30
N THR A 105 12.13 -16.49 13.34
CA THR A 105 12.62 -16.78 14.69
C THR A 105 11.92 -18.01 15.28
N ILE A 106 10.58 -18.06 15.22
CA ILE A 106 9.82 -19.20 15.75
C ILE A 106 10.12 -20.48 14.97
N VAL A 107 10.23 -20.39 13.63
CA VAL A 107 10.56 -21.54 12.77
C VAL A 107 11.95 -22.09 13.08
N ALA A 108 12.89 -21.23 13.49
CA ALA A 108 14.24 -21.62 13.88
C ALA A 108 14.34 -22.21 15.31
N LEU A 109 13.28 -22.14 16.12
CA LEU A 109 13.27 -22.71 17.47
C LEU A 109 13.38 -24.23 17.45
N PRO A 110 13.98 -24.84 18.51
CA PRO A 110 14.05 -26.28 18.63
C PRO A 110 12.65 -26.90 18.73
N GLY A 111 12.38 -27.93 17.93
CA GLY A 111 11.10 -28.64 17.93
C GLY A 111 10.91 -29.48 16.68
N THR A 112 10.17 -30.60 16.79
CA THR A 112 9.87 -31.48 15.66
C THR A 112 8.54 -31.14 14.98
N THR A 113 7.72 -30.30 15.59
CA THR A 113 6.43 -29.83 15.05
C THR A 113 6.26 -28.32 15.26
N PRO A 114 5.49 -27.63 14.40
CA PRO A 114 5.25 -26.19 14.56
C PRO A 114 4.67 -25.84 15.95
N ILE A 115 3.73 -26.65 16.46
CA ILE A 115 3.14 -26.49 17.79
C ILE A 115 4.21 -26.50 18.89
N SER A 116 5.19 -27.42 18.83
CA SER A 116 6.26 -27.48 19.85
C SER A 116 7.14 -26.23 19.86
N LYS A 117 7.35 -25.61 18.69
CA LYS A 117 8.10 -24.35 18.55
C LYS A 117 7.29 -23.17 19.07
N MET A 118 5.99 -23.10 18.78
CA MET A 118 5.08 -22.08 19.32
C MET A 118 5.01 -22.15 20.86
N VAL A 119 4.92 -23.35 21.45
CA VAL A 119 4.97 -23.54 22.90
C VAL A 119 6.27 -23.00 23.49
N THR A 120 7.40 -23.30 22.84
CA THR A 120 8.72 -22.77 23.26
C THR A 120 8.74 -21.24 23.21
N TRP A 121 8.24 -20.64 22.13
CA TRP A 121 8.11 -19.18 22.03
C TRP A 121 7.23 -18.62 23.15
N MET A 122 6.07 -19.22 23.46
CA MET A 122 5.19 -18.78 24.54
C MET A 122 5.89 -18.82 25.91
N GLN A 123 6.69 -19.85 26.15
CA GLN A 123 7.51 -19.95 27.38
C GLN A 123 8.56 -18.84 27.43
N GLN A 124 9.21 -18.52 26.30
CA GLN A 124 10.16 -17.40 26.21
C GLN A 124 9.47 -16.06 26.49
N GLN A 125 8.23 -15.85 26.03
CA GLN A 125 7.45 -14.66 26.36
C GLN A 125 7.12 -14.52 27.86
N GLN A 126 7.10 -15.64 28.60
CA GLN A 126 6.88 -15.66 30.04
C GLN A 126 8.17 -15.53 30.86
N ASP A 127 9.33 -15.71 30.24
CA ASP A 127 10.62 -15.59 30.88
C ASP A 127 11.11 -14.14 30.84
N ALA A 128 11.01 -13.46 31.99
CA ALA A 128 11.43 -12.06 32.15
C ALA A 128 12.93 -11.81 31.86
N SER A 129 13.76 -12.86 31.80
CA SER A 129 15.17 -12.76 31.42
C SER A 129 15.39 -12.74 29.90
N LEU A 130 14.42 -13.25 29.12
CA LEU A 130 14.47 -13.32 27.66
C LEU A 130 13.59 -12.24 27.04
N THR A 131 12.36 -12.10 27.54
CA THR A 131 11.43 -11.05 27.13
C THR A 131 11.23 -10.11 28.31
N PRO A 132 11.72 -8.86 28.24
CA PRO A 132 11.46 -7.86 29.27
C PRO A 132 9.96 -7.75 29.52
N VAL A 133 9.57 -7.60 30.79
CA VAL A 133 8.16 -7.44 31.17
C VAL A 133 7.63 -6.10 30.62
N GLY A 134 7.13 -6.13 29.39
CA GLY A 134 6.38 -5.03 28.80
C GLY A 134 4.93 -5.09 29.28
N SER A 135 4.39 -3.99 29.80
CA SER A 135 2.98 -3.99 30.17
C SER A 135 2.11 -3.97 28.90
N HIS A 136 0.96 -4.64 28.92
CA HIS A 136 -0.08 -4.50 27.88
C HIS A 136 -0.44 -3.01 27.64
N ARG A 137 -0.19 -2.15 28.62
CA ARG A 137 -0.36 -0.69 28.54
C ARG A 137 0.76 0.02 27.77
N GLU A 138 2.01 -0.45 27.81
CA GLU A 138 3.11 0.02 26.96
C GLU A 138 2.85 -0.36 25.50
N PHE A 139 2.43 -1.61 25.27
CA PHE A 139 2.00 -2.06 23.97
C PHE A 139 0.79 -1.26 23.45
N PHE A 140 -0.29 -1.18 24.23
CA PHE A 140 -1.47 -0.37 23.89
C PHE A 140 -1.14 1.13 23.74
N ARG A 141 -0.09 1.67 24.38
CA ARG A 141 0.36 3.06 24.14
C ARG A 141 1.12 3.21 22.82
N ARG A 142 1.85 2.18 22.40
CA ARG A 142 2.53 2.14 21.11
C ARG A 142 1.55 1.97 19.94
N TYR A 143 0.38 1.36 20.16
CA TYR A 143 -0.56 1.01 19.09
C TYR A 143 -2.03 1.46 19.30
N GLY A 144 -2.34 2.17 20.39
CA GLY A 144 -3.70 2.57 20.76
C GLY A 144 -4.01 4.03 20.43
N ASN A 145 -5.02 4.22 19.60
CA ASN A 145 -5.52 5.52 19.15
C ASN A 145 -6.65 6.02 20.09
N ALA A 146 -6.31 6.65 21.22
CA ALA A 146 -7.27 7.10 22.22
C ALA A 146 -7.90 8.48 21.87
N GLN A 147 -9.13 8.73 22.34
CA GLN A 147 -9.80 10.04 22.26
C GLN A 147 -9.33 10.94 23.41
N PHE A 148 -8.95 12.18 23.12
CA PHE A 148 -8.37 13.13 24.08
C PHE A 148 -9.23 14.39 24.26
N GLU A 149 -9.36 14.87 25.50
CA GLU A 149 -10.06 16.13 25.85
C GLU A 149 -9.29 17.40 25.43
N ARG A 150 -7.99 17.29 25.13
CA ARG A 150 -7.15 18.39 24.66
C ARG A 150 -6.36 17.97 23.43
N SER A 151 -6.18 18.91 22.50
CA SER A 151 -5.27 18.74 21.39
C SER A 151 -3.84 18.65 21.92
N SER A 152 -3.15 17.56 21.59
CA SER A 152 -1.71 17.48 21.72
C SER A 152 -1.12 16.93 20.44
N LYS A 153 0.15 17.23 20.16
CA LYS A 153 0.82 16.74 18.95
C LYS A 153 1.20 15.27 19.16
N TYR A 154 0.43 14.35 18.60
CA TYR A 154 0.70 12.91 18.67
C TYR A 154 1.63 12.41 17.56
N GLY A 155 1.98 13.27 16.60
CA GLY A 155 2.88 12.92 15.52
C GLY A 155 3.50 14.14 14.84
N GLN A 156 4.60 13.88 14.15
CA GLN A 156 5.30 14.80 13.27
C GLN A 156 5.50 14.10 11.92
N VAL A 157 6.02 14.82 10.93
CA VAL A 157 6.47 14.18 9.69
C VAL A 157 7.97 13.91 9.77
N THR A 158 8.47 12.93 9.01
CA THR A 158 9.92 12.67 8.87
C THR A 158 10.66 13.94 8.50
N HIS A 159 11.86 14.11 9.05
CA HIS A 159 12.80 15.11 8.57
C HIS A 159 13.40 14.68 7.22
N PRO A 160 13.68 15.58 6.27
CA PRO A 160 14.32 15.23 4.99
C PRO A 160 15.70 14.58 5.13
N CYS A 161 16.33 14.70 6.30
CA CYS A 161 17.66 14.13 6.57
C CYS A 161 17.64 13.01 7.62
N GLN A 162 16.48 12.69 8.20
CA GLN A 162 16.38 11.60 9.17
C GLN A 162 16.51 10.24 8.47
N ALA A 163 17.02 9.25 9.19
CA ALA A 163 17.00 7.87 8.73
C ALA A 163 15.58 7.43 8.29
N HIS A 164 15.53 6.60 7.25
CA HIS A 164 14.32 6.08 6.61
C HIS A 164 13.41 7.11 5.95
N THR A 165 13.90 8.34 5.76
CA THR A 165 13.21 9.36 4.95
C THR A 165 13.15 8.96 3.48
N ILE A 166 12.08 9.36 2.80
CA ILE A 166 11.78 8.95 1.42
C ILE A 166 11.79 10.15 0.49
N PHE A 167 12.36 9.96 -0.68
CA PHE A 167 12.35 10.92 -1.78
C PHE A 167 11.71 10.29 -3.02
N ARG A 168 11.02 11.10 -3.83
CA ARG A 168 10.30 10.66 -5.04
C ARG A 168 10.69 11.50 -6.27
N LYS A 169 10.64 10.91 -7.47
CA LYS A 169 11.00 11.56 -8.75
C LYS A 169 9.90 12.39 -9.40
N PHE A 170 8.64 12.14 -9.06
CA PHE A 170 7.49 12.79 -9.66
C PHE A 170 7.09 14.03 -8.84
N ALA A 171 6.56 15.08 -9.49
CA ALA A 171 6.36 16.38 -8.85
C ALA A 171 5.23 16.38 -7.81
N PHE A 172 4.08 15.77 -8.10
CA PHE A 172 2.88 15.89 -7.25
C PHE A 172 2.47 14.57 -6.60
N SER A 173 1.97 14.59 -5.37
CA SER A 173 1.34 13.43 -4.75
C SER A 173 -0.04 13.78 -4.23
N PHE A 174 -0.72 12.82 -3.59
CA PHE A 174 -2.05 13.04 -3.01
C PHE A 174 -2.12 14.27 -2.08
N LYS A 175 -0.99 14.71 -1.51
CA LYS A 175 -0.86 15.90 -0.64
C LYS A 175 -1.22 17.21 -1.35
N GLN A 176 -1.09 17.27 -2.67
CA GLN A 176 -1.42 18.45 -3.46
C GLN A 176 -2.86 18.46 -3.97
N LYS A 177 -3.70 17.49 -3.59
CA LYS A 177 -5.13 17.53 -3.90
C LYS A 177 -5.75 18.84 -3.39
N ASP A 178 -6.62 19.42 -4.21
CA ASP A 178 -7.38 20.66 -4.00
C ASP A 178 -6.53 21.94 -3.89
N LYS A 179 -5.21 21.84 -4.07
CA LYS A 179 -4.30 22.99 -4.16
C LYS A 179 -4.38 23.68 -5.52
N MET A 180 -4.05 24.97 -5.53
CA MET A 180 -3.94 25.76 -6.75
C MET A 180 -2.53 25.62 -7.34
N LEU A 181 -2.46 25.07 -8.56
CA LEU A 181 -1.24 24.97 -9.34
C LEU A 181 -1.14 26.19 -10.25
N GLU A 182 -0.07 26.95 -10.09
CA GLU A 182 0.28 28.10 -10.92
C GLU A 182 1.14 27.63 -12.10
N LEU A 183 0.69 27.97 -13.30
CA LEU A 183 1.38 27.78 -14.56
C LEU A 183 1.93 29.14 -15.02
N ALA A 184 3.24 29.21 -15.23
CA ALA A 184 3.89 30.41 -15.77
C ALA A 184 4.87 30.03 -16.87
N THR A 185 4.62 30.53 -18.09
CA THR A 185 5.46 30.30 -19.25
C THR A 185 6.71 31.17 -19.17
N VAL A 186 7.87 30.54 -19.33
CA VAL A 186 9.20 31.14 -19.18
C VAL A 186 10.10 30.76 -20.35
N HIS A 187 11.35 31.25 -20.36
CA HIS A 187 12.34 30.93 -21.39
C HIS A 187 11.80 31.14 -22.82
N SER A 188 11.25 32.34 -23.06
CA SER A 188 10.71 32.73 -24.37
C SER A 188 9.62 31.81 -24.92
N GLY A 189 8.84 31.16 -24.07
CA GLY A 189 7.71 30.32 -24.49
C GLY A 189 7.99 28.82 -24.52
N THR A 190 9.20 28.37 -24.17
CA THR A 190 9.61 26.97 -24.35
C THR A 190 9.42 26.11 -23.10
N LYS A 191 9.29 26.73 -21.94
CA LYS A 191 9.19 26.06 -20.63
C LYS A 191 8.04 26.63 -19.83
N VAL A 192 7.45 25.81 -18.96
CA VAL A 192 6.43 26.24 -18.00
C VAL A 192 6.86 25.87 -16.59
N VAL A 193 6.81 26.85 -15.70
CA VAL A 193 7.07 26.68 -14.26
C VAL A 193 5.78 26.22 -13.60
N LEU A 194 5.88 25.14 -12.81
CA LEU A 194 4.78 24.61 -12.02
C LEU A 194 5.00 24.94 -10.54
N ALA A 195 4.18 25.84 -10.00
CA ALA A 195 4.32 26.33 -8.63
C ALA A 195 3.04 26.17 -7.79
N ILE A 196 3.20 25.95 -6.48
CA ILE A 196 2.08 25.92 -5.52
C ILE A 196 2.48 26.75 -4.32
N ASP A 197 1.61 27.68 -3.91
CA ASP A 197 1.83 28.55 -2.74
C ASP A 197 3.20 29.30 -2.84
N GLY A 198 3.59 29.73 -4.05
CA GLY A 198 4.86 30.41 -4.34
C GLY A 198 6.11 29.51 -4.37
N VAL A 199 5.96 28.20 -4.19
CA VAL A 199 7.07 27.23 -4.24
C VAL A 199 7.08 26.53 -5.60
N VAL A 200 8.20 26.59 -6.31
CA VAL A 200 8.39 25.88 -7.58
C VAL A 200 8.58 24.39 -7.32
N TYR A 201 7.72 23.55 -7.89
CA TYR A 201 7.80 22.09 -7.78
C TYR A 201 8.61 21.47 -8.91
N THR A 202 8.49 21.99 -10.13
CA THR A 202 9.22 21.53 -11.32
C THR A 202 9.06 22.53 -12.45
N VAL A 203 9.91 22.42 -13.47
CA VAL A 203 9.84 23.13 -14.74
C VAL A 203 9.72 22.10 -15.85
N VAL A 204 8.71 22.27 -16.71
CA VAL A 204 8.36 21.32 -17.77
C VAL A 204 8.43 21.99 -19.14
N ASP A 205 8.39 21.18 -20.20
CA ASP A 205 8.27 21.69 -21.57
C ASP A 205 6.88 22.25 -21.84
N ALA A 206 6.83 23.37 -22.57
CA ALA A 206 5.60 23.88 -23.15
C ALA A 206 5.22 23.07 -24.43
N PRO A 207 3.94 23.03 -24.83
CA PRO A 207 2.79 23.59 -24.13
C PRO A 207 2.29 22.67 -23.01
N VAL A 208 1.54 23.24 -22.06
CA VAL A 208 0.67 22.46 -21.17
C VAL A 208 -0.67 22.29 -21.86
N VAL A 209 -1.21 21.08 -21.89
CA VAL A 209 -2.50 20.80 -22.54
C VAL A 209 -3.43 20.03 -21.62
N VAL A 210 -4.74 20.23 -21.74
CA VAL A 210 -5.78 19.38 -21.15
C VAL A 210 -6.42 18.50 -22.20
N ALA A 211 -6.79 17.28 -21.80
CA ALA A 211 -7.65 16.43 -22.60
C ALA A 211 -9.09 17.02 -22.68
N THR A 212 -9.61 17.12 -23.90
CA THR A 212 -10.94 17.67 -24.20
C THR A 212 -12.05 16.61 -24.17
N GLU A 213 -11.70 15.33 -24.33
CA GLU A 213 -12.64 14.20 -24.22
C GLU A 213 -12.59 13.51 -22.85
N SER A 214 -13.76 13.03 -22.40
CA SER A 214 -13.92 12.24 -21.17
C SER A 214 -13.32 10.81 -21.23
N GLN A 215 -12.58 10.47 -22.30
CA GLN A 215 -12.00 9.14 -22.48
C GLN A 215 -11.05 8.83 -21.32
N GLY A 216 -11.28 7.66 -20.72
CA GLY A 216 -10.51 7.17 -19.59
C GLY A 216 -9.02 7.04 -19.90
N PHE A 217 -8.24 7.08 -18.82
CA PHE A 217 -6.77 6.94 -18.82
C PHE A 217 -6.31 5.71 -19.62
N GLY A 218 -5.51 5.90 -20.68
CA GLY A 218 -4.87 4.80 -21.42
C GLY A 218 -4.70 4.97 -22.94
N GLY A 219 -5.27 6.02 -23.55
CA GLY A 219 -5.11 6.30 -24.99
C GLY A 219 -3.93 7.24 -25.30
N ASN A 220 -3.34 7.09 -26.49
CA ASN A 220 -2.51 8.15 -27.08
C ASN A 220 -3.39 9.39 -27.25
N LEU A 221 -3.17 10.44 -26.44
CA LEU A 221 -3.84 11.73 -26.67
C LEU A 221 -3.40 12.24 -28.05
N SER A 222 -4.33 12.36 -28.98
CA SER A 222 -4.04 13.00 -30.26
C SER A 222 -4.11 14.52 -30.10
N ALA A 223 -3.41 15.27 -30.97
CA ALA A 223 -3.48 16.73 -30.95
C ALA A 223 -4.89 17.29 -31.17
N ALA A 224 -5.82 16.49 -31.72
CA ALA A 224 -7.22 16.86 -31.87
C ALA A 224 -8.03 16.76 -30.56
N ASP A 225 -7.51 16.02 -29.58
CA ASP A 225 -8.19 15.70 -28.30
C ASP A 225 -7.63 16.54 -27.14
N THR A 226 -6.90 17.61 -27.46
CA THR A 226 -6.19 18.44 -26.48
C THR A 226 -6.40 19.93 -26.73
N GLU A 227 -6.58 20.70 -25.66
CA GLU A 227 -6.59 22.17 -25.67
C GLU A 227 -5.41 22.69 -24.85
N GLU A 228 -4.71 23.72 -25.33
CA GLU A 228 -3.63 24.36 -24.57
C GLU A 228 -4.18 25.06 -23.32
N LEU A 229 -3.50 24.85 -22.19
CA LEU A 229 -3.74 25.60 -20.97
C LEU A 229 -2.85 26.84 -20.96
N PRO A 230 -3.44 28.05 -20.97
CA PRO A 230 -2.67 29.27 -20.82
C PRO A 230 -2.08 29.38 -19.40
N ASP A 231 -1.19 30.35 -19.23
CA ASP A 231 -0.71 30.74 -17.91
C ASP A 231 -1.88 31.12 -17.00
N GLY A 232 -1.81 30.69 -15.74
CA GLY A 232 -2.91 30.86 -14.81
C GLY A 232 -2.81 29.95 -13.60
N SER A 233 -3.88 29.96 -12.80
CA SER A 233 -3.96 29.18 -11.57
C SER A 233 -5.10 28.17 -11.69
N TYR A 234 -4.78 26.89 -11.54
CA TYR A 234 -5.70 25.78 -11.78
C TYR A 234 -5.76 24.86 -10.57
N GLN A 235 -6.95 24.47 -10.14
CA GLN A 235 -7.09 23.55 -9.01
C GLN A 235 -6.72 22.11 -9.40
N ILE A 236 -5.90 21.45 -8.59
CA ILE A 236 -5.66 20.00 -8.68
C ILE A 236 -6.89 19.27 -8.11
N CYS A 237 -7.82 18.90 -8.98
CA CYS A 237 -9.15 18.44 -8.57
C CYS A 237 -9.20 16.95 -8.12
N TYR A 238 -8.28 16.11 -8.59
CA TYR A 238 -8.13 14.72 -8.12
C TYR A 238 -6.80 14.53 -7.41
N ALA A 239 -6.75 13.54 -6.51
CA ALA A 239 -5.50 13.13 -5.89
C ALA A 239 -4.52 12.66 -6.98
N PRO A 240 -3.37 13.33 -7.16
CA PRO A 240 -2.34 12.87 -8.08
C PRO A 240 -1.93 11.44 -7.72
N LEU A 241 -1.88 10.57 -8.73
CA LEU A 241 -1.37 9.22 -8.54
C LEU A 241 0.16 9.23 -8.42
N PRO A 242 0.76 8.23 -7.76
CA PRO A 242 2.21 8.13 -7.65
C PRO A 242 2.84 7.66 -8.97
N GLY A 243 3.98 8.26 -9.33
CA GLY A 243 4.79 7.88 -10.49
C GLY A 243 4.78 8.91 -11.63
N ILE A 244 5.89 9.03 -12.35
CA ILE A 244 5.96 9.84 -13.57
C ILE A 244 5.01 9.22 -14.61
N GLY A 245 4.25 10.05 -15.33
CA GLY A 245 3.28 9.57 -16.31
C GLY A 245 1.89 9.26 -15.74
N SER A 246 1.78 9.19 -14.40
CA SER A 246 0.54 8.80 -13.72
C SER A 246 -0.50 9.93 -13.71
N ALA A 247 -1.75 9.64 -13.35
CA ALA A 247 -2.83 10.61 -13.48
C ALA A 247 -2.61 11.88 -12.64
N LEU A 248 -2.54 13.02 -13.33
CA LEU A 248 -2.72 14.36 -12.79
C LEU A 248 -3.90 15.01 -13.50
N LYS A 249 -4.76 15.69 -12.74
CA LYS A 249 -5.92 16.39 -13.30
C LYS A 249 -6.01 17.81 -12.77
N LEU A 250 -6.30 18.74 -13.67
CA LEU A 250 -6.54 20.14 -13.35
C LEU A 250 -7.99 20.51 -13.68
N SER A 251 -8.56 21.43 -12.90
CA SER A 251 -9.89 21.98 -13.15
C SER A 251 -9.82 22.98 -14.30
N HIS A 252 -10.43 22.62 -15.42
CA HIS A 252 -10.64 23.46 -16.59
C HIS A 252 -12.06 24.08 -16.57
N PRO A 253 -12.24 25.36 -16.95
CA PRO A 253 -13.56 26.02 -16.94
C PRO A 253 -14.60 25.34 -17.83
N VAL A 254 -14.18 24.74 -18.95
CA VAL A 254 -15.08 24.13 -19.94
C VAL A 254 -15.25 22.63 -19.72
N TYR A 255 -14.16 21.92 -19.42
CA TYR A 255 -14.13 20.46 -19.37
C TYR A 255 -14.21 19.89 -17.95
N GLY A 256 -14.26 20.76 -16.95
CA GLY A 256 -14.23 20.33 -15.56
C GLY A 256 -12.87 19.72 -15.21
N CYS A 257 -12.87 18.60 -14.49
CA CYS A 257 -11.63 17.99 -14.03
C CYS A 257 -11.01 17.05 -15.07
N SER A 258 -10.06 17.59 -15.85
CA SER A 258 -9.47 16.90 -17.00
C SER A 258 -8.02 16.49 -16.77
N HIS A 259 -7.60 15.43 -17.46
CA HIS A 259 -6.20 15.02 -17.51
C HIS A 259 -5.35 16.09 -18.19
N VAL A 260 -4.13 16.27 -17.70
CA VAL A 260 -3.16 17.21 -18.25
C VAL A 260 -1.94 16.51 -18.80
N ALA A 261 -1.30 17.12 -19.78
CA ALA A 261 0.02 16.74 -20.28
C ALA A 261 0.93 17.97 -20.36
N PHE A 262 2.23 17.76 -20.18
CA PHE A 262 3.27 18.77 -20.18
C PHE A 262 4.29 18.43 -21.28
N GLY A 263 4.23 19.12 -22.41
CA GLY A 263 4.96 18.71 -23.60
C GLY A 263 4.59 17.27 -24.00
N ASN A 264 5.58 16.37 -23.97
CA ASN A 264 5.38 14.95 -24.30
C ASN A 264 5.05 14.06 -23.08
N VAL A 265 4.98 14.62 -21.87
CA VAL A 265 4.74 13.86 -20.64
C VAL A 265 3.27 13.96 -20.25
N LEU A 266 2.53 12.86 -20.38
CA LEU A 266 1.16 12.77 -19.88
C LEU A 266 1.15 12.72 -18.35
N GLY A 267 0.27 13.47 -17.69
CA GLY A 267 0.04 13.36 -16.27
C GLY A 267 1.17 13.92 -15.42
N ASN A 268 1.53 13.23 -14.33
CA ASN A 268 2.45 13.71 -13.31
C ASN A 268 3.89 13.81 -13.86
N PRO A 269 4.48 15.01 -13.94
CA PRO A 269 5.78 15.19 -14.57
C PRO A 269 6.95 14.81 -13.65
N PRO A 270 8.14 14.55 -14.21
CA PRO A 270 9.37 14.45 -13.42
C PRO A 270 9.71 15.81 -12.78
N ILE A 271 10.55 15.77 -11.75
CA ILE A 271 11.11 16.97 -11.13
C ILE A 271 12.34 17.39 -11.91
N GLN A 272 12.28 18.59 -12.48
CA GLN A 272 13.37 19.19 -13.23
C GLN A 272 13.41 20.68 -12.93
N PHE A 273 14.61 21.23 -12.88
CA PHE A 273 14.83 22.66 -12.69
C PHE A 273 15.74 23.18 -13.78
N VAL A 274 15.59 24.46 -14.10
CA VAL A 274 16.42 25.18 -15.07
C VAL A 274 16.99 26.42 -14.41
N THR A 275 18.01 27.02 -15.02
CA THR A 275 18.66 28.21 -14.47
C THR A 275 17.66 29.33 -14.19
N GLY A 276 17.72 29.90 -12.98
CA GLY A 276 16.82 30.95 -12.50
C GLY A 276 15.54 30.45 -11.84
N PHE A 277 15.31 29.14 -11.79
CA PHE A 277 14.18 28.50 -11.12
C PHE A 277 14.63 27.33 -10.23
N GLU A 278 15.81 27.44 -9.64
CA GLU A 278 16.39 26.42 -8.77
C GLU A 278 15.56 26.22 -7.49
N PRO A 279 15.56 25.01 -6.90
CA PRO A 279 14.84 24.75 -5.66
C PRO A 279 15.43 25.59 -4.52
N SER A 280 14.55 26.18 -3.71
CA SER A 280 14.96 26.99 -2.55
C SER A 280 15.70 26.22 -1.46
N ARG A 281 15.53 24.89 -1.43
CA ARG A 281 16.16 23.97 -0.46
C ARG A 281 16.50 22.68 -1.18
N LEU A 282 17.78 22.35 -1.23
CA LEU A 282 18.30 21.16 -1.90
C LEU A 282 19.23 20.43 -0.94
N VAL A 283 18.91 19.18 -0.64
CA VAL A 283 19.72 18.29 0.18
C VAL A 283 20.64 17.46 -0.71
N ASP A 284 21.93 17.38 -0.43
CA ASP A 284 22.83 16.43 -1.10
C ASP A 284 22.60 15.01 -0.56
N LEU A 285 21.95 14.15 -1.35
CA LEU A 285 21.67 12.78 -0.96
C LEU A 285 22.83 11.83 -1.31
N ASP A 286 23.77 12.24 -2.17
CA ASP A 286 25.01 11.48 -2.43
C ASP A 286 25.95 11.54 -1.21
N ALA A 287 25.76 12.51 -0.31
CA ALA A 287 26.44 12.61 0.98
C ALA A 287 25.93 11.61 2.04
N ALA A 288 24.90 10.81 1.74
CA ALA A 288 24.41 9.80 2.67
C ALA A 288 25.50 8.76 3.00
N PRO A 289 25.72 8.38 4.28
CA PRO A 289 26.75 7.42 4.67
C PRO A 289 26.59 6.03 4.05
N ASN A 290 25.36 5.69 3.66
CA ASN A 290 25.00 4.43 3.03
C ASN A 290 24.25 4.69 1.72
N PRO A 291 24.38 3.80 0.73
CA PRO A 291 23.64 3.91 -0.52
C PRO A 291 22.13 3.99 -0.28
N LEU A 292 21.47 4.90 -1.00
CA LEU A 292 20.02 5.00 -1.00
C LEU A 292 19.41 3.75 -1.62
N VAL A 293 18.29 3.29 -1.04
CA VAL A 293 17.64 2.05 -1.46
C VAL A 293 16.36 2.39 -2.23
N PRO A 294 16.14 1.82 -3.43
CA PRO A 294 14.87 1.90 -4.11
C PRO A 294 13.72 1.37 -3.24
N VAL A 295 12.58 2.07 -3.25
CA VAL A 295 11.36 1.61 -2.55
C VAL A 295 10.19 1.51 -3.52
N ASP A 296 9.24 0.62 -3.19
CA ASP A 296 8.04 0.33 -3.98
C ASP A 296 8.32 -0.16 -5.42
N GLU A 297 9.51 -0.74 -5.68
CA GLU A 297 9.90 -1.24 -7.00
C GLU A 297 8.93 -2.27 -7.57
N ALA A 298 8.36 -3.16 -6.75
CA ALA A 298 7.37 -4.13 -7.20
C ALA A 298 6.09 -3.46 -7.77
N TYR A 299 5.67 -2.34 -7.18
CA TYR A 299 4.52 -1.57 -7.65
C TYR A 299 4.83 -0.84 -8.96
N PHE A 300 5.98 -0.17 -9.04
CA PHE A 300 6.35 0.60 -10.24
C PHE A 300 6.77 -0.29 -11.42
N SER A 301 7.45 -1.40 -11.17
CA SER A 301 7.82 -2.36 -12.20
C SER A 301 6.59 -3.02 -12.86
N ALA A 302 5.54 -3.30 -12.08
CA ALA A 302 4.25 -3.76 -12.63
C ALA A 302 3.59 -2.72 -13.57
N LEU A 303 3.94 -1.44 -13.44
CA LEU A 303 3.50 -0.35 -14.31
C LEU A 303 4.51 -0.05 -15.44
N GLY A 304 5.60 -0.81 -15.54
CA GLY A 304 6.67 -0.59 -16.51
C GLY A 304 7.53 0.65 -16.23
N LEU A 305 7.49 1.17 -15.00
CA LEU A 305 8.25 2.36 -14.59
C LEU A 305 9.56 1.94 -13.90
N SER A 306 10.64 2.68 -14.21
CA SER A 306 11.91 2.58 -13.48
C SER A 306 11.77 3.12 -12.04
N THR A 307 12.83 3.04 -11.22
CA THR A 307 12.84 3.52 -9.83
C THR A 307 12.25 4.93 -9.70
N GLN A 308 11.09 5.03 -9.04
CA GLN A 308 10.38 6.31 -8.83
C GLN A 308 10.60 6.89 -7.43
N MET A 309 11.03 6.06 -6.48
CA MET A 309 11.16 6.42 -5.07
C MET A 309 12.41 5.76 -4.48
N ILE A 310 13.07 6.49 -3.59
CA ILE A 310 14.28 6.05 -2.87
C ILE A 310 14.14 6.39 -1.39
N GLN A 311 14.83 5.64 -0.56
CA GLN A 311 14.88 5.84 0.88
C GLN A 311 16.32 5.90 1.36
N SER A 312 16.62 6.85 2.25
CA SER A 312 17.89 6.84 2.97
C SER A 312 17.82 5.85 4.12
N PRO A 313 18.66 4.80 4.20
CA PRO A 313 18.65 3.86 5.32
C PRO A 313 19.23 4.48 6.61
N THR A 314 20.00 5.56 6.50
CA THR A 314 20.64 6.25 7.62
C THR A 314 20.38 7.75 7.59
N GLU A 315 20.70 8.42 8.68
CA GLU A 315 20.68 9.87 8.76
C GLU A 315 21.68 10.48 7.76
N ILE A 316 21.27 11.57 7.11
CA ILE A 316 22.09 12.34 6.18
C ILE A 316 22.72 13.47 7.00
N ASN A 317 23.96 13.24 7.44
CA ASN A 317 24.61 14.02 8.48
C ASN A 317 25.60 15.02 7.88
N GLU A 318 25.20 15.95 7.01
CA GLU A 318 26.17 16.95 6.51
C GLU A 318 25.59 18.15 5.71
N ASP A 319 24.30 18.50 5.84
CA ASP A 319 23.75 19.59 5.03
C ASP A 319 23.22 20.78 5.85
N ASP A 320 23.70 21.99 5.53
CA ASP A 320 23.08 23.26 5.98
C ASP A 320 21.58 23.30 5.63
N ALA A 321 21.18 22.61 4.55
CA ALA A 321 19.79 22.44 4.17
C ALA A 321 18.99 21.64 5.20
N CYS A 322 19.60 20.66 5.88
CA CYS A 322 18.96 19.89 6.95
C CYS A 322 18.60 20.78 8.12
N ASP A 323 19.55 21.58 8.63
CA ASP A 323 19.34 22.44 9.79
C ASP A 323 18.34 23.58 9.53
N SER A 324 18.19 23.98 8.25
CA SER A 324 17.22 25.00 7.84
C SER A 324 15.76 24.52 7.86
N VAL A 325 15.51 23.21 8.00
CA VAL A 325 14.17 22.62 7.95
C VAL A 325 13.60 22.48 9.35
N GLN A 326 12.84 23.48 9.78
CA GLN A 326 12.09 23.41 11.03
C GLN A 326 10.77 22.65 10.85
N LEU A 327 10.66 21.48 11.49
CA LEU A 327 9.41 20.72 11.57
C LEU A 327 8.44 21.37 12.56
N GLY A 328 7.76 22.43 12.13
CA GLY A 328 6.73 23.17 12.88
C GLY A 328 5.31 22.58 12.76
N SER A 329 4.35 23.11 13.54
CA SER A 329 2.99 22.59 13.73
C SER A 329 2.01 22.75 12.54
N GLY A 330 2.48 22.89 11.29
CA GLY A 330 1.55 23.21 10.20
C GLY A 330 2.03 22.79 8.83
N TYR A 331 3.10 23.40 8.34
CA TYR A 331 3.52 23.28 6.95
C TYR A 331 5.02 23.01 6.88
N VAL A 332 5.40 21.89 6.27
CA VAL A 332 6.78 21.63 5.86
C VAL A 332 6.87 22.07 4.40
N PRO A 333 7.66 23.11 4.07
CA PRO A 333 7.86 23.51 2.68
C PRO A 333 8.44 22.34 1.87
N ALA A 334 8.23 22.35 0.55
CA ALA A 334 8.86 21.36 -0.31
C ALA A 334 10.38 21.42 -0.14
N VAL A 335 10.99 20.28 0.18
CA VAL A 335 12.44 20.10 0.26
C VAL A 335 12.83 19.17 -0.86
N PHE A 336 13.86 19.53 -1.61
CA PHE A 336 14.36 18.74 -2.72
C PHE A 336 15.67 18.06 -2.32
N GLY A 337 16.02 16.98 -3.01
CA GLY A 337 17.29 16.30 -2.86
C GLY A 337 17.96 16.08 -4.21
N SER A 338 19.28 16.15 -4.26
CA SER A 338 20.08 15.74 -5.42
C SER A 338 20.67 14.36 -5.18
N TYR A 339 20.52 13.46 -6.15
CA TYR A 339 21.13 12.13 -6.10
C TYR A 339 21.48 11.71 -7.52
N GLN A 340 22.75 11.37 -7.77
CA GLN A 340 23.22 10.92 -9.08
C GLN A 340 22.86 11.88 -10.23
N ASN A 341 22.99 13.20 -9.99
CA ASN A 341 22.60 14.29 -10.90
C ASN A 341 21.10 14.36 -11.24
N GLU A 342 20.24 13.62 -10.54
CA GLU A 342 18.79 13.74 -10.64
C GLU A 342 18.25 14.52 -9.44
N THR A 343 17.11 15.19 -9.65
CA THR A 343 16.41 15.89 -8.56
C THR A 343 15.21 15.09 -8.07
N TRP A 344 15.06 15.07 -6.76
CA TRP A 344 14.02 14.36 -6.05
C TRP A 344 13.32 15.31 -5.09
N ILE A 345 12.09 15.00 -4.68
CA ILE A 345 11.36 15.76 -3.66
C ILE A 345 11.14 14.87 -2.44
N HIS A 346 11.39 15.42 -1.26
CA HIS A 346 11.11 14.76 0.00
C HIS A 346 9.60 14.46 0.11
N ASP A 347 9.27 13.23 0.46
CA ASP A 347 7.90 12.77 0.71
C ASP A 347 7.73 12.43 2.19
N PRO A 348 7.40 13.43 3.03
CA PRO A 348 7.40 13.26 4.47
C PRO A 348 6.40 12.19 4.87
N ARG A 349 6.83 11.24 5.71
CA ARG A 349 5.97 10.23 6.29
C ARG A 349 5.56 10.65 7.69
N TRP A 350 4.31 10.38 8.03
CA TRP A 350 3.85 10.62 9.39
C TRP A 350 4.54 9.65 10.35
N GLN A 351 5.07 10.19 11.44
CA GLN A 351 5.69 9.46 12.53
C GLN A 351 5.02 9.85 13.83
N PHE A 352 4.73 8.86 14.67
CA PHE A 352 4.31 9.14 16.04
C PHE A 352 5.46 9.81 16.80
N LEU A 353 5.15 10.87 17.54
CA LEU A 353 6.09 11.46 18.48
C LEU A 353 6.15 10.54 19.70
N GLU A 354 7.30 9.92 19.94
CA GLU A 354 7.49 9.16 21.17
C GLU A 354 7.39 10.10 22.37
N ASN A 355 6.49 9.79 23.29
CA ASN A 355 6.37 10.50 24.56
C ASN A 355 7.39 9.91 25.54
N THR A 356 8.67 9.97 25.19
CA THR A 356 9.76 9.63 26.09
C THR A 356 9.85 10.73 27.14
N LEU A 357 9.47 10.40 28.38
CA LEU A 357 9.95 11.17 29.52
C LEU A 357 11.48 11.14 29.42
N GLY A 358 12.08 12.31 29.16
CA GLY A 358 13.54 12.45 29.09
C GLY A 358 14.17 11.76 30.30
N LYS A 359 15.26 11.02 30.05
CA LYS A 359 16.07 10.45 31.12
C LYS A 359 16.58 11.53 32.07
#